data_AF-A0A1C4YMA9-F1
#
_entry.id   AF-A0A1C4YMA9-F1
#
_cell.length_a   1.000
_cell.length_b   1.000
_cell.length_c   1.000
_cell.angle_alpha   90.00
_cell.angle_beta   90.00
_cell.angle_gamma   90.00
#
_symmetry.space_group_name_H-M   'P 1'
#
loop_
_entity.id
_entity.type
_entity.pdbx_description
1 polymer ?
#
loop_
_entity_poly.entity_id
_entity_poly.type
_entity_poly.pdbx_seq_one_letter_code
_entity_poly.pdbx_strand_id
1 'polypeptide(L)'
;MTSRPAGSPGRRPRADPVTRERPADPFEPPGDPELDGTGDPSEPPTRRRAVLVALAAAATASAAALVAGLLSWSPEPAEPTETARPLTAAEADRLAALRVTNQRDVRAGVRVTVGAGGDRTELVGWVDWARPLVYLDVSGPGAGVERGLVQATSSTLLVRPDPAATPAPAPPPLVPPADRWRVRELPAGRGLPAVRDLLLGLGAARVDPAVPEARWLRQETVNGVPVDVLQAPLATNDPGVQDPDRRARLWVDGDARLHRLAGRLPDGTPVTVELARSDRPTLRPVDALGGRPGLPRALSDAEADRLVRLPARLRAAGGAGLTLAAPSGDLHGSGWVSWAGSTAYLSVVEGDNPGRRTLVRARPGRVARLVVPAGDAADPPLPAPDGLVRASGQPPRDDVERLLDAALLRGGDATVAATPAVRIRDDRVADRTVDVIEVRGRLRWWIDRNGLPRRLELRTERGVWAQLDLTPGRVPALPGAERTVRAPAARR
;
A
#
# COMPACT_ATOMS: atom_id res chain seq x y z
N MET A 1 -20.82 60.26 -39.66
CA MET A 1 -20.03 59.90 -38.46
C MET A 1 -20.24 58.41 -38.19
N THR A 2 -19.64 57.54 -39.00
CA THR A 2 -18.41 56.77 -38.71
C THR A 2 -18.52 55.87 -37.47
N SER A 3 -18.45 54.54 -37.51
CA SER A 3 -18.52 53.55 -38.59
C SER A 3 -18.59 52.17 -37.90
N ARG A 4 -19.49 51.30 -38.35
CA ARG A 4 -19.37 49.84 -38.21
C ARG A 4 -18.66 49.30 -39.47
N PRO A 5 -18.01 48.13 -39.41
CA PRO A 5 -18.58 46.97 -40.13
C PRO A 5 -18.53 45.70 -39.25
N ALA A 6 -19.52 44.78 -39.25
CA ALA A 6 -20.07 43.94 -40.34
C ALA A 6 -19.03 42.91 -40.82
N GLY A 7 -19.19 41.62 -40.53
CA GLY A 7 -19.88 40.65 -41.42
C GLY A 7 -18.81 39.88 -42.23
N SER A 8 -18.88 38.60 -42.57
CA SER A 8 -19.99 37.68 -42.72
C SER A 8 -19.45 36.24 -42.97
N PRO A 9 -20.33 35.23 -43.07
CA PRO A 9 -20.06 33.79 -42.97
C PRO A 9 -20.07 33.02 -44.32
N GLY A 10 -19.80 31.70 -44.26
CA GLY A 10 -20.28 30.71 -45.24
C GLY A 10 -19.19 29.89 -45.95
N ARG A 11 -19.40 28.69 -46.51
CA ARG A 11 -20.51 27.72 -46.49
C ARG A 11 -20.06 26.52 -47.38
N ARG A 12 -19.86 25.31 -46.80
CA ARG A 12 -20.07 23.93 -47.37
C ARG A 12 -19.39 23.55 -48.74
N PRO A 13 -19.59 22.34 -49.32
CA PRO A 13 -19.42 20.95 -48.83
C PRO A 13 -18.68 20.01 -49.85
N ARG A 14 -18.52 18.73 -49.45
CA ARG A 14 -18.54 17.48 -50.29
C ARG A 14 -17.39 17.21 -51.28
N ALA A 15 -16.70 16.08 -51.13
CA ALA A 15 -17.07 14.78 -51.73
C ALA A 15 -15.89 13.76 -51.65
N ASP A 16 -16.16 12.58 -51.08
CA ASP A 16 -15.44 11.33 -51.41
C ASP A 16 -15.74 10.93 -52.88
N PRO A 17 -14.88 10.14 -53.57
CA PRO A 17 -15.08 8.67 -53.55
C PRO A 17 -13.81 7.78 -53.75
N VAL A 18 -13.75 6.68 -52.98
CA VAL A 18 -13.79 5.25 -53.41
C VAL A 18 -12.94 4.79 -54.63
N THR A 19 -11.89 4.00 -54.31
CA THR A 19 -11.43 2.70 -54.92
C THR A 19 -10.80 2.64 -56.33
N ARG A 20 -9.68 1.90 -56.44
CA ARG A 20 -9.50 0.59 -57.16
C ARG A 20 -8.25 0.47 -58.07
N GLU A 21 -7.60 -0.69 -57.93
CA GLU A 21 -6.95 -1.54 -58.96
C GLU A 21 -5.69 -1.11 -59.77
N ARG A 22 -4.66 -1.97 -59.65
CA ARG A 22 -3.58 -2.35 -60.62
C ARG A 22 -4.22 -2.94 -61.92
N PRO A 23 -3.48 -3.36 -63.00
CA PRO A 23 -2.05 -3.25 -63.37
C PRO A 23 -1.81 -2.89 -64.88
N ALA A 24 -0.54 -2.82 -65.33
CA ALA A 24 0.04 -3.53 -66.49
C ALA A 24 1.30 -2.84 -67.08
N ASP A 25 2.37 -3.61 -67.26
CA ASP A 25 3.52 -3.36 -68.15
C ASP A 25 3.11 -3.41 -69.64
N PRO A 26 3.98 -2.97 -70.57
CA PRO A 26 4.76 -3.97 -71.33
C PRO A 26 6.16 -3.48 -71.79
N PHE A 27 7.15 -4.38 -71.88
CA PHE A 27 7.74 -4.88 -73.15
C PHE A 27 8.98 -5.77 -72.89
N GLU A 28 9.07 -6.88 -73.61
CA GLU A 28 10.17 -7.87 -73.64
C GLU A 28 10.43 -8.24 -75.15
N PRO A 29 11.38 -9.14 -75.51
CA PRO A 29 12.72 -8.92 -76.10
C PRO A 29 12.77 -9.35 -77.61
N PRO A 30 13.90 -9.74 -78.28
CA PRO A 30 14.73 -10.93 -77.97
C PRO A 30 16.24 -10.86 -78.34
N GLY A 31 17.02 -11.83 -77.84
CA GLY A 31 18.34 -12.16 -78.39
C GLY A 31 19.18 -13.07 -77.49
N ASP A 32 19.05 -14.39 -77.68
CA ASP A 32 20.02 -15.43 -77.26
C ASP A 32 20.86 -15.84 -78.49
N PRO A 33 22.11 -16.33 -78.32
CA PRO A 33 22.30 -17.78 -78.17
C PRO A 33 23.42 -18.25 -77.21
N GLU A 34 23.10 -19.32 -76.50
CA GLU A 34 23.85 -20.54 -76.13
C GLU A 34 25.39 -20.60 -75.94
N LEU A 35 25.74 -21.28 -74.83
CA LEU A 35 26.81 -22.27 -74.58
C LEU A 35 28.28 -21.80 -74.57
N ASP A 36 28.94 -21.86 -73.40
CA ASP A 36 29.75 -23.00 -72.95
C ASP A 36 30.79 -22.57 -71.88
N GLY A 37 31.15 -23.49 -70.97
CA GLY A 37 32.45 -23.48 -70.28
C GLY A 37 32.66 -22.59 -69.03
N THR A 38 32.64 -23.26 -67.87
CA THR A 38 33.62 -23.14 -66.76
C THR A 38 34.12 -21.75 -66.33
N GLY A 39 33.79 -21.37 -65.09
CA GLY A 39 34.56 -20.40 -64.33
C GLY A 39 33.78 -19.80 -63.18
N ASP A 40 33.76 -20.47 -62.03
CA ASP A 40 33.38 -19.84 -60.77
C ASP A 40 34.50 -18.88 -60.33
N PRO A 41 34.27 -17.56 -60.24
CA PRO A 41 35.26 -16.62 -59.71
C PRO A 41 34.92 -16.20 -58.28
N SER A 42 35.77 -16.64 -57.37
CA SER A 42 36.33 -15.91 -56.22
C SER A 42 35.40 -15.02 -55.38
N GLU A 43 34.96 -15.55 -54.23
CA GLU A 43 34.39 -14.75 -53.14
C GLU A 43 35.43 -13.72 -52.57
N PRO A 44 35.04 -12.44 -52.41
CA PRO A 44 35.92 -11.41 -51.88
C PRO A 44 36.08 -11.46 -50.33
N PRO A 45 37.24 -11.01 -49.79
CA PRO A 45 37.76 -11.24 -48.43
C PRO A 45 37.08 -10.43 -47.30
N THR A 46 35.86 -9.94 -47.50
CA THR A 46 35.16 -9.03 -46.57
C THR A 46 34.33 -9.75 -45.52
N ARG A 47 33.80 -10.95 -45.80
CA ARG A 47 33.06 -11.75 -44.80
C ARG A 47 33.96 -12.27 -43.68
N ARG A 48 35.18 -12.69 -43.98
CA ARG A 48 36.12 -13.17 -42.94
C ARG A 48 36.51 -12.08 -41.95
N ARG A 49 36.73 -10.84 -42.41
CA ARG A 49 37.02 -9.70 -41.52
C ARG A 49 35.81 -9.33 -40.66
N ALA A 50 34.60 -9.32 -41.24
CA ALA A 50 33.38 -9.06 -40.48
C ALA A 50 33.11 -10.14 -39.42
N VAL A 51 33.34 -11.42 -39.75
CA VAL A 51 33.20 -12.54 -38.81
C VAL A 51 34.27 -12.48 -37.71
N LEU A 52 35.51 -12.12 -38.02
CA LEU A 52 36.57 -11.96 -37.02
C LEU A 52 36.32 -10.76 -36.10
N VAL A 53 35.77 -9.65 -36.60
CA VAL A 53 35.38 -8.51 -35.76
C VAL A 53 34.18 -8.86 -34.89
N ALA A 54 33.19 -9.59 -35.41
CA ALA A 54 32.05 -10.06 -34.63
C ALA A 54 32.45 -11.07 -33.55
N LEU A 55 33.38 -11.99 -33.85
CA LEU A 55 33.95 -12.92 -32.88
C LEU A 55 34.83 -12.22 -31.85
N ALA A 56 35.62 -11.24 -32.26
CA ALA A 56 36.40 -10.44 -31.32
C ALA A 56 35.48 -9.65 -30.38
N ALA A 57 34.44 -9.00 -30.90
CA ALA A 57 33.45 -8.29 -30.09
C ALA A 57 32.67 -9.21 -29.15
N ALA A 58 32.26 -10.40 -29.62
CA ALA A 58 31.62 -11.41 -28.79
C ALA A 58 32.58 -11.94 -27.70
N ALA A 59 33.85 -12.18 -28.04
CA ALA A 59 34.87 -12.60 -27.07
C ALA A 59 35.15 -11.50 -26.04
N THR A 60 35.16 -10.23 -26.44
CA THR A 60 35.34 -9.11 -25.50
C THR A 60 34.12 -8.93 -24.60
N ALA A 61 32.91 -9.09 -25.14
CA ALA A 61 31.66 -9.05 -24.37
C ALA A 61 31.55 -10.23 -23.39
N SER A 62 31.95 -11.43 -23.82
CA SER A 62 32.00 -12.62 -22.95
C SER A 62 33.10 -12.50 -21.89
N ALA A 63 34.27 -11.93 -22.21
CA ALA A 63 35.31 -11.64 -21.23
C ALA A 63 34.87 -10.58 -20.22
N ALA A 64 34.19 -9.51 -20.66
CA ALA A 64 33.62 -8.49 -19.77
C ALA A 64 32.52 -9.04 -18.87
N ALA A 65 31.65 -9.92 -19.39
CA ALA A 65 30.61 -10.60 -18.61
C ALA A 65 31.21 -11.63 -17.62
N LEU A 66 32.28 -12.33 -18.00
CA LEU A 66 33.03 -13.21 -17.09
C LEU A 66 33.74 -12.42 -16.00
N VAL A 67 34.33 -11.26 -16.30
CA VAL A 67 34.96 -10.40 -15.30
C VAL A 67 33.91 -9.80 -14.34
N ALA A 68 32.75 -9.38 -14.86
CA ALA A 68 31.63 -8.92 -14.03
C ALA A 68 31.03 -10.04 -13.15
N GLY A 69 30.95 -11.26 -13.68
CA GLY A 69 30.51 -12.45 -12.94
C GLY A 69 31.54 -12.95 -11.91
N LEU A 70 32.84 -12.86 -12.21
CA LEU A 70 33.93 -13.23 -11.31
C LEU A 70 34.12 -12.21 -10.17
N LEU A 71 33.85 -10.92 -10.43
CA LEU A 71 33.75 -9.90 -9.37
C LEU A 71 32.52 -10.10 -8.47
N SER A 72 31.50 -10.81 -8.93
CA SER A 72 30.33 -11.23 -8.14
C SER A 72 30.55 -12.55 -7.39
N TRP A 73 31.64 -13.27 -7.68
CA TRP A 73 32.03 -14.57 -7.11
C TRP A 73 33.40 -14.51 -6.43
N SER A 74 33.83 -13.34 -5.98
CA SER A 74 34.93 -13.30 -5.01
C SER A 74 34.42 -13.87 -3.68
N PRO A 75 34.95 -15.02 -3.20
CA PRO A 75 34.82 -15.34 -1.79
C PRO A 75 35.35 -14.11 -1.03
N GLU A 76 34.63 -13.69 0.01
CA GLU A 76 35.06 -12.64 0.92
C GLU A 76 36.56 -12.87 1.21
N PRO A 77 37.46 -11.94 0.86
CA PRO A 77 38.86 -12.09 1.23
C PRO A 77 38.86 -12.36 2.72
N ALA A 78 39.48 -13.46 3.15
CA ALA A 78 39.61 -13.72 4.57
C ALA A 78 40.13 -12.44 5.23
N GLU A 79 39.27 -11.78 6.00
CA GLU A 79 39.56 -10.45 6.54
C GLU A 79 40.93 -10.57 7.24
N PRO A 80 41.90 -9.68 6.94
CA PRO A 80 43.03 -9.55 7.83
C PRO A 80 42.45 -9.38 9.22
N THR A 81 43.00 -10.07 10.23
CA THR A 81 42.54 -9.95 11.62
C THR A 81 42.64 -8.48 12.05
N GLU A 82 41.58 -7.72 11.79
CA GLU A 82 41.48 -6.28 12.02
C GLU A 82 41.38 -6.09 13.53
N THR A 83 42.31 -5.30 14.07
CA THR A 83 42.42 -5.09 15.51
C THR A 83 41.27 -4.21 15.99
N ALA A 84 40.10 -4.82 16.21
CA ALA A 84 38.93 -4.18 16.80
C ALA A 84 39.35 -3.47 18.09
N ARG A 85 39.15 -2.15 18.15
CA ARG A 85 39.55 -1.33 19.31
C ARG A 85 38.33 -0.74 20.03
N PRO A 86 38.48 -0.38 21.31
CA PRO A 86 37.47 0.43 21.99
C PRO A 86 37.17 1.75 21.24
N LEU A 87 35.94 2.23 21.39
CA LEU A 87 35.54 3.53 20.85
C LEU A 87 36.25 4.67 21.60
N THR A 88 36.64 5.70 20.87
CA THR A 88 36.94 7.01 21.47
C THR A 88 35.66 7.66 22.00
N ALA A 89 35.78 8.68 22.87
CA ALA A 89 34.62 9.42 23.37
C ALA A 89 33.76 9.99 22.22
N ALA A 90 34.41 10.59 21.21
CA ALA A 90 33.71 11.14 20.05
C ALA A 90 33.00 10.07 19.20
N GLU A 91 33.59 8.87 19.06
CA GLU A 91 32.94 7.75 18.37
C GLU A 91 31.75 7.20 19.17
N ALA A 92 31.88 7.12 20.50
CA ALA A 92 30.80 6.70 21.38
C ALA A 92 29.63 7.70 21.34
N ASP A 93 29.92 9.00 21.34
CA ASP A 93 28.91 10.06 21.21
C ASP A 93 28.20 9.98 19.85
N ARG A 94 28.93 9.72 18.75
CA ARG A 94 28.33 9.51 17.43
C ARG A 94 27.42 8.28 17.41
N LEU A 95 27.86 7.16 17.97
CA LEU A 95 27.04 5.95 18.06
C LEU A 95 25.77 6.20 18.89
N ALA A 96 25.90 6.87 20.04
CA ALA A 96 24.77 7.21 20.92
C ALA A 96 23.76 8.17 20.24
N ALA A 97 24.24 9.08 19.38
CA ALA A 97 23.41 10.04 18.65
C ALA A 97 22.76 9.45 17.39
N LEU A 98 23.05 8.22 17.00
CA LEU A 98 22.64 7.63 15.72
C LEU A 98 21.12 7.62 15.54
N ARG A 99 20.38 7.06 16.51
CA ARG A 99 18.92 6.89 16.37
C ARG A 99 18.16 8.21 16.43
N VAL A 100 18.63 9.16 17.25
CA VAL A 100 18.06 10.52 17.27
C VAL A 100 18.39 11.29 15.98
N THR A 101 19.54 11.03 15.35
CA THR A 101 19.89 11.61 14.05
C THR A 101 18.98 11.10 12.95
N ASN A 102 18.69 9.79 12.91
CA ASN A 102 17.68 9.23 12.00
C ASN A 102 16.30 9.86 12.24
N GLN A 103 15.88 9.97 13.51
CA GLN A 103 14.61 10.62 13.86
C GLN A 103 14.52 12.06 13.35
N ARG A 104 15.62 12.83 13.44
CA ARG A 104 15.73 14.21 12.95
C ARG A 104 15.76 14.31 11.43
N ASP A 105 16.35 13.34 10.75
CA ASP A 105 16.35 13.26 9.29
C ASP A 105 14.97 12.89 8.72
N VAL A 106 14.03 12.48 9.59
CA VAL A 106 12.61 12.18 9.34
C VAL A 106 12.40 10.93 8.48
N ARG A 107 13.07 10.83 7.32
CA ARG A 107 12.87 9.77 6.32
C ARG A 107 14.18 9.36 5.66
N ALA A 108 14.20 8.14 5.13
CA ALA A 108 15.23 7.68 4.21
C ALA A 108 14.69 6.58 3.28
N GLY A 109 15.31 6.45 2.11
CA GLY A 109 15.20 5.28 1.26
C GLY A 109 15.93 4.11 1.90
N VAL A 110 15.38 2.91 1.74
CA VAL A 110 15.91 1.67 2.30
C VAL A 110 16.04 0.62 1.21
N ARG A 111 17.16 -0.11 1.24
CA ARG A 111 17.30 -1.42 0.59
C ARG A 111 17.66 -2.42 1.67
N VAL A 112 16.84 -3.46 1.82
CA VAL A 112 17.03 -4.50 2.81
C VAL A 112 17.20 -5.84 2.09
N THR A 113 18.21 -6.58 2.47
CA THR A 113 18.38 -7.99 2.06
C THR A 113 18.25 -8.85 3.29
N VAL A 114 17.36 -9.85 3.25
CA VAL A 114 17.13 -10.82 4.33
C VAL A 114 17.45 -12.22 3.80
N GLY A 115 18.21 -12.98 4.57
CA GLY A 115 18.63 -14.33 4.18
C GLY A 115 19.67 -14.35 3.07
N ALA A 116 19.89 -15.52 2.48
CA ALA A 116 20.86 -15.75 1.42
C ALA A 116 20.37 -16.84 0.44
N GLY A 117 20.98 -16.90 -0.74
CA GLY A 117 20.67 -17.95 -1.73
C GLY A 117 19.21 -17.94 -2.19
N GLY A 118 18.60 -19.13 -2.25
CA GLY A 118 17.21 -19.32 -2.69
C GLY A 118 16.16 -18.73 -1.74
N ASP A 119 16.52 -18.54 -0.47
CA ASP A 119 15.64 -17.95 0.56
C ASP A 119 15.84 -16.43 0.72
N ARG A 120 16.62 -15.81 -0.18
CA ARG A 120 16.90 -14.37 -0.15
C ARG A 120 15.65 -13.58 -0.48
N THR A 121 15.26 -12.67 0.41
CA THR A 121 14.22 -11.67 0.18
C THR A 121 14.84 -10.30 0.10
N GLU A 122 14.46 -9.55 -0.93
CA GLU A 122 14.91 -8.18 -1.19
C GLU A 122 13.75 -7.21 -0.98
N LEU A 123 13.98 -6.19 -0.17
CA LEU A 123 12.98 -5.16 0.11
C LEU A 123 13.54 -3.80 -0.27
N VAL A 124 12.77 -3.01 -1.02
CA VAL A 124 13.15 -1.66 -1.43
C VAL A 124 12.01 -0.71 -1.12
N GLY A 125 12.32 0.48 -0.61
CA GLY A 125 11.31 1.50 -0.38
C GLY A 125 11.77 2.54 0.61
N TRP A 126 10.93 2.88 1.58
CA TRP A 126 11.18 4.00 2.49
C TRP A 126 10.72 3.74 3.92
N VAL A 127 11.34 4.46 4.85
CA VAL A 127 10.94 4.58 6.24
C VAL A 127 10.70 6.05 6.60
N ASP A 128 9.65 6.32 7.39
CA ASP A 128 9.38 7.61 8.05
C ASP A 128 9.41 7.38 9.57
N TRP A 129 10.44 7.93 10.23
CA TRP A 129 10.61 7.85 11.68
C TRP A 129 9.79 8.93 12.40
N ALA A 130 9.54 10.08 11.77
CA ALA A 130 8.69 11.13 12.37
C ALA A 130 7.23 10.68 12.45
N ARG A 131 6.80 9.85 11.51
CA ARG A 131 5.50 9.17 11.48
C ARG A 131 5.76 7.69 11.25
N PRO A 132 6.01 6.88 12.31
CA PRO A 132 6.44 5.49 12.24
C PRO A 132 5.71 4.67 11.17
N LEU A 133 6.25 4.68 9.96
CA LEU A 133 5.67 4.09 8.77
C LEU A 133 6.80 3.57 7.88
N VAL A 134 6.66 2.32 7.48
CA VAL A 134 7.51 1.66 6.49
C VAL A 134 6.65 1.41 5.26
N TYR A 135 7.19 1.67 4.07
CA TYR A 135 6.56 1.34 2.80
C TYR A 135 7.57 0.68 1.86
N LEU A 136 7.36 -0.59 1.55
CA LEU A 136 8.31 -1.43 0.83
C LEU A 136 7.63 -2.16 -0.32
N ASP A 137 8.41 -2.39 -1.37
CA ASP A 137 8.23 -3.49 -2.31
C ASP A 137 9.02 -4.71 -1.80
N VAL A 138 8.43 -5.89 -1.87
CA VAL A 138 9.01 -7.17 -1.43
C VAL A 138 9.19 -8.06 -2.65
N SER A 139 10.44 -8.44 -2.91
CA SER A 139 10.87 -9.13 -4.12
C SER A 139 12.00 -10.13 -3.80
N GLY A 140 12.59 -10.74 -4.83
CA GLY A 140 13.57 -11.81 -4.69
C GLY A 140 12.98 -13.23 -4.65
N PRO A 141 13.85 -14.26 -4.67
CA PRO A 141 13.45 -15.66 -4.72
C PRO A 141 12.74 -16.13 -3.43
N GLY A 142 13.14 -15.63 -2.27
CA GLY A 142 12.56 -15.97 -0.96
C GLY A 142 11.24 -15.26 -0.62
N ALA A 143 10.77 -14.32 -1.46
CA ALA A 143 9.58 -13.53 -1.17
C ALA A 143 8.27 -14.36 -1.11
N GLY A 144 8.20 -15.47 -1.86
CA GLY A 144 7.04 -16.37 -1.86
C GLY A 144 5.69 -15.65 -1.99
N VAL A 145 4.76 -15.96 -1.08
CA VAL A 145 3.42 -15.36 -1.01
C VAL A 145 3.39 -13.92 -0.49
N GLU A 146 4.52 -13.42 0.00
CA GLU A 146 4.67 -12.05 0.53
C GLU A 146 5.15 -11.07 -0.54
N ARG A 147 5.42 -11.55 -1.76
CA ARG A 147 5.78 -10.71 -2.90
C ARG A 147 4.70 -9.67 -3.17
N GLY A 148 5.14 -8.43 -3.37
CA GLY A 148 4.26 -7.28 -3.63
C GLY A 148 4.57 -6.13 -2.67
N LEU A 149 3.54 -5.37 -2.31
CA LEU A 149 3.71 -4.15 -1.52
C LEU A 149 3.42 -4.38 -0.04
N VAL A 150 4.15 -3.69 0.84
CA VAL A 150 3.97 -3.73 2.29
C VAL A 150 3.95 -2.32 2.86
N GLN A 151 2.93 -1.99 3.64
CA GLN A 151 2.96 -0.84 4.53
C GLN A 151 2.83 -1.28 5.98
N ALA A 152 3.66 -0.74 6.85
CA ALA A 152 3.67 -1.14 8.25
C ALA A 152 3.86 0.05 9.19
N THR A 153 3.13 0.04 10.31
CA THR A 153 3.33 0.93 11.47
C THR A 153 4.00 0.13 12.59
N SER A 154 4.21 0.71 13.77
CA SER A 154 4.75 -0.04 14.91
C SER A 154 3.92 -1.24 15.34
N SER A 155 2.60 -1.22 15.13
CA SER A 155 1.67 -2.27 15.58
C SER A 155 1.10 -3.13 14.45
N THR A 156 1.14 -2.63 13.22
CA THR A 156 0.30 -3.17 12.14
C THR A 156 1.13 -3.40 10.90
N LEU A 157 0.88 -4.51 10.21
CA LEU A 157 1.49 -4.83 8.93
C LEU A 157 0.38 -5.13 7.91
N LEU A 158 0.37 -4.34 6.84
CA LEU A 158 -0.50 -4.52 5.69
C LEU A 158 0.33 -5.02 4.51
N VAL A 159 -0.19 -6.02 3.81
CA VAL A 159 0.37 -6.53 2.56
C VAL A 159 -0.62 -6.31 1.43
N ARG A 160 -0.09 -6.08 0.24
CA ARG A 160 -0.84 -6.13 -1.03
C ARG A 160 -0.07 -7.08 -1.95
N PRO A 161 -0.42 -8.37 -1.94
CA PRO A 161 0.29 -9.37 -2.72
C PRO A 161 0.18 -9.07 -4.22
N ASP A 162 1.27 -9.32 -4.93
CA ASP A 162 1.31 -9.29 -6.38
C ASP A 162 2.16 -10.46 -6.89
N PRO A 163 1.55 -11.64 -7.09
CA PRO A 163 2.29 -12.83 -7.54
C PRO A 163 2.84 -12.68 -8.96
N ALA A 164 2.28 -11.76 -9.75
CA ALA A 164 2.72 -11.46 -11.11
C ALA A 164 3.85 -10.42 -11.16
N ALA A 165 4.18 -9.79 -10.01
CA ALA A 165 5.27 -8.83 -9.94
C ALA A 165 6.60 -9.49 -10.32
N THR A 166 7.40 -8.73 -11.08
CA THR A 166 8.73 -9.15 -11.50
C THR A 166 9.61 -9.37 -10.25
N PRO A 167 10.48 -10.40 -10.22
CA PRO A 167 11.32 -10.65 -9.04
C PRO A 167 12.38 -9.56 -8.77
N ALA A 168 12.55 -8.61 -9.70
CA ALA A 168 13.53 -7.55 -9.60
C ALA A 168 13.05 -6.44 -8.64
N PRO A 169 13.86 -6.01 -7.67
CA PRO A 169 13.46 -4.97 -6.73
C PRO A 169 13.26 -3.62 -7.42
N ALA A 170 12.14 -2.97 -7.13
CA ALA A 170 11.87 -1.60 -7.55
C ALA A 170 11.31 -0.78 -6.38
N PRO A 171 11.56 0.54 -6.31
CA PRO A 171 10.88 1.38 -5.35
C PRO A 171 9.35 1.33 -5.54
N PRO A 172 8.57 1.27 -4.46
CA PRO A 172 7.12 1.20 -4.57
C PRO A 172 6.53 2.53 -5.09
N PRO A 173 5.31 2.56 -5.65
CA PRO A 173 4.74 3.79 -6.20
C PRO A 173 4.47 4.83 -5.10
N LEU A 174 4.88 6.09 -5.29
CA LEU A 174 4.71 7.16 -4.29
C LEU A 174 3.26 7.40 -3.84
N VAL A 175 2.30 7.09 -4.72
CA VAL A 175 0.88 6.99 -4.38
C VAL A 175 0.54 5.51 -4.31
N PRO A 176 0.34 4.95 -3.11
CA PRO A 176 -0.01 3.55 -2.98
C PRO A 176 -1.33 3.26 -3.70
N PRO A 177 -1.48 2.07 -4.33
CA PRO A 177 -2.78 1.62 -4.81
C PRO A 177 -3.81 1.64 -3.68
N ALA A 178 -5.07 1.91 -4.01
CA ALA A 178 -6.14 2.00 -3.01
C ALA A 178 -6.70 0.62 -2.60
N ASP A 179 -6.46 -0.41 -3.42
CA ASP A 179 -7.13 -1.71 -3.39
C ASP A 179 -6.22 -2.84 -2.86
N ARG A 180 -6.86 -3.95 -2.46
CA ARG A 180 -6.23 -5.26 -2.14
C ARG A 180 -5.23 -5.25 -0.97
N TRP A 181 -5.29 -4.22 -0.13
CA TRP A 181 -4.53 -4.18 1.11
C TRP A 181 -5.22 -5.02 2.18
N ARG A 182 -4.45 -5.94 2.77
CA ARG A 182 -4.94 -6.81 3.84
C ARG A 182 -3.99 -6.84 5.02
N VAL A 183 -4.56 -6.93 6.22
CA VAL A 183 -3.80 -7.18 7.44
C VAL A 183 -3.20 -8.56 7.35
N ARG A 184 -1.90 -8.62 7.64
CA ARG A 184 -1.19 -9.87 7.76
C ARG A 184 -0.76 -10.06 9.21
N GLU A 185 -1.25 -11.13 9.83
CA GLU A 185 -0.76 -11.61 11.11
C GLU A 185 0.40 -12.57 10.85
N LEU A 186 1.61 -12.13 11.18
CA LEU A 186 2.82 -12.95 11.14
C LEU A 186 3.37 -13.04 12.56
N PRO A 187 3.97 -14.18 12.95
CA PRO A 187 4.64 -14.28 14.23
C PRO A 187 5.70 -13.19 14.38
N ALA A 188 5.72 -12.56 15.56
CA ALA A 188 6.72 -11.56 15.88
C ALA A 188 8.14 -12.16 15.84
N GLY A 189 9.14 -11.32 15.61
CA GLY A 189 10.55 -11.72 15.69
C GLY A 189 11.12 -12.44 14.46
N ARG A 190 10.33 -12.67 13.41
CA ARG A 190 10.82 -13.24 12.13
C ARG A 190 10.27 -12.51 10.92
N GLY A 191 10.90 -12.69 9.75
CA GLY A 191 10.41 -12.20 8.45
C GLY A 191 10.07 -10.71 8.42
N LEU A 192 8.98 -10.34 7.74
CA LEU A 192 8.56 -8.93 7.59
C LEU A 192 8.30 -8.19 8.92
N PRO A 193 7.67 -8.77 9.96
CA PRO A 193 7.57 -8.13 11.27
C PRO A 193 8.93 -7.77 11.88
N ALA A 194 9.92 -8.67 11.80
CA ALA A 194 11.25 -8.39 12.31
C ALA A 194 11.95 -7.27 11.53
N VAL A 195 11.77 -7.21 10.20
CA VAL A 195 12.30 -6.12 9.36
C VAL A 195 11.62 -4.79 9.70
N ARG A 196 10.29 -4.78 9.86
CA ARG A 196 9.53 -3.61 10.31
C ARG A 196 10.06 -3.09 11.65
N ASP A 197 10.21 -3.98 12.63
CA ASP A 197 10.67 -3.61 13.97
C ASP A 197 12.11 -3.10 13.96
N LEU A 198 12.98 -3.70 13.14
CA LEU A 198 14.34 -3.22 12.88
C LEU A 198 14.31 -1.81 12.30
N LEU A 199 13.62 -1.59 11.17
CA LEU A 199 13.63 -0.31 10.44
C LEU A 199 13.03 0.84 11.27
N LEU A 200 11.90 0.59 11.93
CA LEU A 200 11.29 1.57 12.84
C LEU A 200 12.16 1.78 14.09
N GLY A 201 12.86 0.75 14.53
CA GLY A 201 13.81 0.80 15.64
C GLY A 201 15.07 1.62 15.36
N LEU A 202 15.40 1.90 14.10
CA LEU A 202 16.53 2.78 13.77
C LEU A 202 16.29 4.26 14.13
N GLY A 203 15.09 4.64 14.56
CA GLY A 203 14.76 5.98 15.08
C GLY A 203 14.51 5.98 16.60
N ALA A 204 14.86 7.09 17.27
CA ALA A 204 14.55 7.32 18.68
C ALA A 204 14.37 8.81 18.98
N ALA A 205 13.51 9.13 19.96
CA ALA A 205 13.31 10.51 20.40
C ALA A 205 14.43 11.06 21.30
N ARG A 206 15.33 10.19 21.77
CA ARG A 206 16.41 10.50 22.72
C ARG A 206 17.69 9.83 22.27
N VAL A 207 18.81 10.36 22.74
CA VAL A 207 20.14 9.76 22.58
C VAL A 207 20.16 8.42 23.31
N ASP A 208 20.77 7.40 22.71
CA ASP A 208 20.94 6.09 23.33
C ASP A 208 21.98 6.16 24.47
N PRO A 209 21.90 5.29 25.49
CA PRO A 209 22.98 5.18 26.46
C PRO A 209 24.29 4.74 25.78
N ALA A 210 25.42 5.13 26.36
CA ALA A 210 26.73 4.66 25.90
C ALA A 210 26.81 3.12 25.97
N VAL A 211 27.48 2.52 24.99
CA VAL A 211 27.61 1.06 24.86
C VAL A 211 29.08 0.65 24.99
N PRO A 212 29.55 0.31 26.21
CA PRO A 212 30.96 0.00 26.48
C PRO A 212 31.51 -1.17 25.64
N GLU A 213 30.64 -2.08 25.22
CA GLU A 213 30.97 -3.25 24.42
C GLU A 213 31.18 -2.92 22.95
N ALA A 214 30.86 -1.71 22.50
CA ALA A 214 31.02 -1.31 21.12
C ALA A 214 32.50 -1.21 20.73
N ARG A 215 32.81 -1.57 19.48
CA ARG A 215 34.17 -1.60 18.94
C ARG A 215 34.21 -0.84 17.63
N TRP A 216 35.28 -0.09 17.42
CA TRP A 216 35.62 0.44 16.11
C TRP A 216 36.39 -0.64 15.36
N LEU A 217 36.02 -0.89 14.11
CA LEU A 217 36.66 -1.90 13.27
C LEU A 217 37.62 -1.25 12.29
N ARG A 218 37.09 -0.33 11.47
CA ARG A 218 37.84 0.35 10.41
C ARG A 218 37.13 1.60 9.92
N GLN A 219 37.79 2.35 9.05
CA GLN A 219 37.17 3.42 8.27
C GLN A 219 36.94 2.94 6.83
N GLU A 220 35.80 3.29 6.26
CA GLU A 220 35.43 2.99 4.88
C GLU A 220 34.88 4.24 4.18
N THR A 221 34.58 4.11 2.89
CA THR A 221 33.85 5.13 2.13
C THR A 221 32.62 4.48 1.49
N VAL A 222 31.43 5.00 1.78
CA VAL A 222 30.15 4.54 1.20
C VAL A 222 29.60 5.65 0.33
N ASN A 223 29.45 5.40 -0.98
CA ASN A 223 28.97 6.38 -1.95
C ASN A 223 29.73 7.73 -1.89
N GLY A 224 31.05 7.70 -1.66
CA GLY A 224 31.89 8.89 -1.53
C GLY A 224 31.86 9.57 -0.16
N VAL A 225 31.09 9.05 0.81
CA VAL A 225 31.03 9.57 2.18
C VAL A 225 31.94 8.74 3.09
N PRO A 226 32.90 9.37 3.81
CA PRO A 226 33.72 8.66 4.79
C PRO A 226 32.85 8.22 5.97
N VAL A 227 32.99 6.96 6.37
CA VAL A 227 32.24 6.35 7.47
C VAL A 227 33.15 5.52 8.36
N ASP A 228 32.84 5.49 9.64
CA ASP A 228 33.40 4.53 10.58
C ASP A 228 32.55 3.25 10.57
N VAL A 229 33.21 2.10 10.52
CA VAL A 229 32.58 0.80 10.70
C VAL A 229 32.69 0.42 12.18
N LEU A 230 31.55 0.45 12.85
CA LEU A 230 31.43 0.15 14.27
C LEU A 230 30.71 -1.19 14.46
N GLN A 231 31.13 -1.97 15.45
CA GLN A 231 30.42 -3.16 15.91
C GLN A 231 29.75 -2.85 17.25
N ALA A 232 28.43 -2.96 17.31
CA ALA A 232 27.66 -2.71 18.52
C ALA A 232 26.43 -3.64 18.60
N PRO A 233 25.87 -3.90 19.78
CA PRO A 233 24.55 -4.52 19.92
C PRO A 233 23.50 -3.77 19.10
N LEU A 234 22.61 -4.52 18.46
CA LEU A 234 21.48 -3.92 17.76
C LEU A 234 20.44 -3.43 18.77
N ALA A 235 20.25 -2.11 18.89
CA ALA A 235 19.20 -1.56 19.72
C ALA A 235 17.81 -1.95 19.16
N THR A 236 17.00 -2.64 19.96
CA THR A 236 15.60 -2.97 19.64
C THR A 236 14.66 -1.99 20.33
N ASN A 237 13.45 -1.83 19.80
CA ASN A 237 12.39 -1.02 20.44
C ASN A 237 11.85 -1.64 21.73
N ASP A 238 12.23 -2.86 22.06
CA ASP A 238 11.73 -3.59 23.22
C ASP A 238 12.84 -3.67 24.29
N PRO A 239 12.78 -2.84 25.34
CA PRO A 239 13.85 -2.75 26.35
C PRO A 239 14.04 -4.05 27.15
N GLY A 240 13.15 -5.04 27.02
CA GLY A 240 13.21 -6.32 27.72
C GLY A 240 13.95 -7.45 26.98
N VAL A 241 14.30 -7.28 25.70
CA VAL A 241 15.00 -8.30 24.91
C VAL A 241 16.24 -7.68 24.28
N GLN A 242 17.23 -7.39 25.12
CA GLN A 242 18.60 -7.22 24.66
C GLN A 242 19.20 -8.61 24.54
N ASP A 243 19.48 -9.04 23.32
CA ASP A 243 20.37 -10.17 23.08
C ASP A 243 21.79 -9.61 22.91
N PRO A 244 22.63 -9.61 23.97
CA PRO A 244 23.95 -9.01 23.95
C PRO A 244 24.90 -9.69 22.96
N ASP A 245 24.59 -10.91 22.52
CA ASP A 245 25.40 -11.66 21.56
C ASP A 245 25.11 -11.24 20.12
N ARG A 246 24.00 -10.51 19.89
CA ARG A 246 23.60 -10.05 18.56
C ARG A 246 24.20 -8.70 18.23
N ARG A 247 25.47 -8.74 17.86
CA ARG A 247 26.23 -7.58 17.38
C ARG A 247 25.96 -7.32 15.90
N ALA A 248 25.75 -6.06 15.55
CA ALA A 248 25.65 -5.57 14.18
C ALA A 248 26.88 -4.73 13.82
N ARG A 249 27.28 -4.79 12.55
CA ARG A 249 28.20 -3.82 11.93
C ARG A 249 27.39 -2.62 11.45
N LEU A 250 27.84 -1.42 11.79
CA LEU A 250 27.18 -0.14 11.55
C LEU A 250 28.16 0.78 10.82
N TRP A 251 27.76 1.34 9.68
CA TRP A 251 28.55 2.31 8.93
C TRP A 251 28.00 3.70 9.23
N VAL A 252 28.74 4.46 10.04
CA VAL A 252 28.29 5.74 10.62
C VAL A 252 29.20 6.86 10.15
N ASP A 253 28.64 7.94 9.60
CA ASP A 253 29.44 9.11 9.19
C ASP A 253 29.77 10.05 10.36
N GLY A 254 30.51 11.11 10.07
CA GLY A 254 30.89 12.14 11.06
C GLY A 254 29.70 12.86 11.70
N ASP A 255 28.53 12.87 11.04
CA ASP A 255 27.29 13.49 11.52
C ASP A 255 26.40 12.52 12.30
N ALA A 256 26.91 11.34 12.66
CA ALA A 256 26.16 10.25 13.30
C ALA A 256 25.03 9.67 12.42
N ARG A 257 25.09 9.81 11.09
CA ARG A 257 24.13 9.18 10.19
C ARG A 257 24.55 7.76 9.86
N LEU A 258 23.60 6.84 10.01
CA LEU A 258 23.75 5.47 9.55
C LEU A 258 23.58 5.40 8.02
N HIS A 259 24.56 4.80 7.33
CA HIS A 259 24.52 4.53 5.89
C HIS A 259 24.25 3.06 5.57
N ARG A 260 24.77 2.16 6.40
CA ARG A 260 24.59 0.71 6.25
C ARG A 260 24.55 0.03 7.60
N LEU A 261 23.80 -1.06 7.70
CA LEU A 261 23.76 -1.97 8.83
C LEU A 261 23.84 -3.40 8.31
N ALA A 262 24.67 -4.23 8.94
CA ALA A 262 24.74 -5.66 8.67
C ALA A 262 24.69 -6.43 10.00
N GLY A 263 23.80 -7.42 10.10
CA GLY A 263 23.62 -8.19 11.32
C GLY A 263 22.73 -9.40 11.09
N ARG A 264 21.98 -9.78 12.13
CA ARG A 264 20.97 -10.86 12.07
C ARG A 264 19.61 -10.32 12.51
N LEU A 265 18.52 -11.01 12.19
CA LEU A 265 17.16 -10.87 12.73
C LEU A 265 17.00 -11.70 14.03
N PRO A 266 15.92 -11.55 14.83
CA PRO A 266 15.77 -12.28 16.10
C PRO A 266 15.72 -13.80 15.95
N ASP A 267 15.35 -14.29 14.78
CA ASP A 267 15.41 -15.71 14.40
C ASP A 267 16.81 -16.16 13.91
N GLY A 268 17.82 -15.29 13.96
CA GLY A 268 19.18 -15.55 13.50
C GLY A 268 19.40 -15.30 12.00
N THR A 269 18.36 -14.96 11.24
CA THR A 269 18.47 -14.76 9.78
C THR A 269 19.37 -13.57 9.45
N PRO A 270 20.38 -13.69 8.57
CA PRO A 270 21.21 -12.55 8.16
C PRO A 270 20.36 -11.42 7.57
N VAL A 271 20.71 -10.18 7.91
CA VAL A 271 20.07 -8.98 7.36
C VAL A 271 21.12 -7.92 7.04
N THR A 272 20.98 -7.28 5.88
CA THR A 272 21.69 -6.06 5.52
C THR A 272 20.68 -4.97 5.20
N VAL A 273 20.88 -3.78 5.75
CA VAL A 273 20.08 -2.58 5.47
C VAL A 273 21.02 -1.50 4.92
N GLU A 274 20.68 -0.93 3.78
CA GLU A 274 21.33 0.23 3.20
C GLU A 274 20.36 1.42 3.25
N LEU A 275 20.85 2.59 3.66
CA LEU A 275 20.06 3.82 3.79
C LEU A 275 20.47 4.84 2.72
N ALA A 276 19.56 5.13 1.80
CA ALA A 276 19.72 6.20 0.82
C ALA A 276 19.29 7.53 1.45
N ARG A 277 20.26 8.25 2.05
CA ARG A 277 20.00 9.48 2.81
C ARG A 277 19.45 10.65 1.98
N SER A 278 19.59 10.64 0.66
CA SER A 278 19.04 11.66 -0.25
C SER A 278 17.60 11.35 -0.70
N ASP A 279 17.16 10.10 -0.60
CA ASP A 279 15.85 9.66 -1.05
C ASP A 279 14.83 9.79 0.09
N ARG A 280 14.08 10.90 0.11
CA ARG A 280 13.17 11.26 1.22
C ARG A 280 11.77 11.68 0.76
N PRO A 281 11.05 10.86 -0.02
CA PRO A 281 9.72 11.23 -0.46
C PRO A 281 8.74 11.32 0.71
N THR A 282 7.64 12.05 0.52
CA THR A 282 6.55 12.05 1.50
C THR A 282 5.71 10.80 1.34
N LEU A 283 5.76 9.94 2.35
CA LEU A 283 4.97 8.70 2.37
C LEU A 283 3.50 8.99 2.65
N ARG A 284 2.64 8.23 1.96
CA ARG A 284 1.18 8.29 2.10
C ARG A 284 0.72 6.97 2.71
N PRO A 285 0.20 6.97 3.95
CA PRO A 285 -0.46 5.79 4.48
C PRO A 285 -1.65 5.44 3.58
N VAL A 286 -1.86 4.15 3.36
CA VAL A 286 -3.08 3.66 2.73
C VAL A 286 -4.30 3.97 3.60
N ASP A 287 -5.47 3.96 2.98
CA ASP A 287 -6.75 4.22 3.64
C ASP A 287 -6.99 3.30 4.85
N ALA A 288 -6.57 2.03 4.75
CA ALA A 288 -6.58 1.07 5.87
C ALA A 288 -5.72 1.48 7.08
N LEU A 289 -4.71 2.34 6.92
CA LEU A 289 -3.92 2.93 8.01
C LEU A 289 -4.42 4.33 8.43
N GLY A 290 -5.57 4.76 7.90
CA GLY A 290 -6.19 6.05 8.19
C GLY A 290 -5.94 7.13 7.12
N GLY A 291 -5.29 6.76 6.01
CA GLY A 291 -5.09 7.59 4.84
C GLY A 291 -4.20 8.80 5.10
N ARG A 292 -4.49 9.91 4.41
CA ARG A 292 -3.71 11.14 4.50
C ARG A 292 -3.69 11.69 5.94
N PRO A 293 -2.53 12.05 6.51
CA PRO A 293 -2.50 12.64 7.84
C PRO A 293 -3.22 14.00 7.85
N GLY A 294 -3.83 14.33 8.99
CA GLY A 294 -4.49 15.61 9.23
C GLY A 294 -3.99 16.24 10.53
N LEU A 295 -4.43 17.48 10.78
CA LEU A 295 -4.16 18.21 12.03
C LEU A 295 -5.47 18.26 12.84
N PRO A 296 -5.63 17.39 13.85
CA PRO A 296 -6.83 17.36 14.66
C PRO A 296 -7.09 18.73 15.30
N ARG A 297 -8.30 19.25 15.13
CA ARG A 297 -8.77 20.47 15.79
C ARG A 297 -10.20 20.33 16.30
N ALA A 298 -10.59 21.23 17.21
CA ALA A 298 -11.98 21.36 17.61
C ALA A 298 -12.89 21.63 16.40
N LEU A 299 -14.14 21.17 16.49
CA LEU A 299 -15.16 21.47 15.49
C LEU A 299 -15.50 22.96 15.54
N SER A 300 -15.72 23.57 14.38
CA SER A 300 -16.45 24.84 14.28
C SER A 300 -17.94 24.63 14.54
N ASP A 301 -18.67 25.69 14.85
CA ASP A 301 -20.11 25.64 15.09
C ASP A 301 -20.88 25.01 13.91
N ALA A 302 -20.50 25.35 12.67
CA ALA A 302 -21.11 24.78 11.47
C ALA A 302 -20.80 23.28 11.28
N GLU A 303 -19.65 22.80 11.74
CA GLU A 303 -19.30 21.36 11.73
C GLU A 303 -20.05 20.62 12.85
N ALA A 304 -20.12 21.21 14.04
CA ALA A 304 -20.87 20.67 15.18
C ALA A 304 -22.37 20.56 14.85
N ASP A 305 -22.97 21.61 14.29
CA ASP A 305 -24.36 21.63 13.84
C ASP A 305 -24.63 20.57 12.76
N ARG A 306 -23.67 20.37 11.84
CA ARG A 306 -23.80 19.31 10.83
C ARG A 306 -23.84 17.93 11.47
N LEU A 307 -22.97 17.68 12.44
CA LEU A 307 -22.90 16.41 13.17
C LEU A 307 -24.15 16.18 14.04
N VAL A 308 -24.65 17.20 14.74
CA VAL A 308 -25.86 17.13 15.58
C VAL A 308 -27.10 16.83 14.74
N ARG A 309 -27.22 17.43 13.55
CA ARG A 309 -28.36 17.22 12.64
C ARG A 309 -28.25 15.95 11.78
N LEU A 310 -27.13 15.23 11.84
CA LEU A 310 -26.87 14.04 11.03
C LEU A 310 -27.99 12.99 11.13
N PRO A 311 -28.48 12.58 12.32
CA PRO A 311 -29.56 11.59 12.42
C PRO A 311 -30.84 11.98 11.68
N ALA A 312 -31.23 13.26 11.78
CA ALA A 312 -32.41 13.78 11.09
C ALA A 312 -32.22 13.78 9.56
N ARG A 313 -31.03 14.13 9.08
CA ARG A 313 -30.70 14.09 7.64
C ARG A 313 -30.67 12.67 7.09
N LEU A 314 -30.14 11.71 7.85
CA LEU A 314 -30.14 10.29 7.46
C LEU A 314 -31.56 9.75 7.31
N ARG A 315 -32.44 10.05 8.26
CA ARG A 315 -33.87 9.69 8.18
C ARG A 315 -34.56 10.32 6.97
N ALA A 316 -34.26 11.59 6.68
CA ALA A 316 -34.82 12.29 5.51
C ALA A 316 -34.30 11.73 4.17
N ALA A 317 -33.05 11.27 4.12
CA ALA A 317 -32.46 10.63 2.94
C ALA A 317 -33.05 9.22 2.68
N GLY A 318 -33.59 8.56 3.71
CA GLY A 318 -34.24 7.25 3.62
C GLY A 318 -33.24 6.09 3.65
N GLY A 319 -32.23 6.10 2.78
CA GLY A 319 -31.20 5.06 2.71
C GLY A 319 -29.99 5.43 1.83
N ALA A 320 -29.09 4.47 1.66
CA ALA A 320 -27.94 4.56 0.77
C ALA A 320 -27.58 3.19 0.19
N GLY A 321 -27.07 3.19 -1.05
CA GLY A 321 -26.19 2.11 -1.49
C GLY A 321 -24.86 2.19 -0.75
N LEU A 322 -24.24 1.05 -0.49
CA LEU A 322 -22.95 1.00 0.20
C LEU A 322 -21.98 0.03 -0.47
N THR A 323 -20.69 0.34 -0.32
CA THR A 323 -19.58 -0.59 -0.56
C THR A 323 -18.74 -0.69 0.69
N LEU A 324 -18.32 -1.91 1.03
CA LEU A 324 -17.51 -2.25 2.18
C LEU A 324 -16.10 -2.60 1.72
N ALA A 325 -15.10 -2.05 2.41
CA ALA A 325 -13.72 -2.49 2.33
C ALA A 325 -13.17 -2.64 3.75
N ALA A 326 -12.74 -3.85 4.12
CA ALA A 326 -12.13 -4.11 5.41
C ALA A 326 -10.84 -4.93 5.23
N PRO A 327 -9.68 -4.42 5.70
CA PRO A 327 -8.40 -5.07 5.48
C PRO A 327 -8.24 -6.37 6.29
N SER A 328 -9.11 -6.66 7.25
CA SER A 328 -9.13 -7.94 7.97
C SER A 328 -9.60 -9.07 7.03
N GLY A 329 -8.68 -9.77 6.36
CA GLY A 329 -9.02 -10.87 5.43
C GLY A 329 -9.29 -10.44 3.99
N ASP A 330 -8.95 -9.21 3.59
CA ASP A 330 -9.29 -8.67 2.27
C ASP A 330 -10.80 -8.75 1.98
N LEU A 331 -11.60 -8.29 2.95
CA LEU A 331 -13.06 -8.34 2.87
C LEU A 331 -13.57 -7.17 2.03
N HIS A 332 -14.37 -7.51 1.03
CA HIS A 332 -15.08 -6.55 0.17
C HIS A 332 -16.56 -6.84 0.19
N GLY A 333 -17.39 -5.82 0.04
CA GLY A 333 -18.82 -6.04 -0.02
C GLY A 333 -19.60 -4.92 -0.66
N SER A 334 -20.86 -5.20 -0.96
CA SER A 334 -21.80 -4.24 -1.51
C SER A 334 -23.21 -4.52 -1.00
N GLY A 335 -24.07 -3.51 -1.03
CA GLY A 335 -25.46 -3.63 -0.66
C GLY A 335 -26.09 -2.31 -0.29
N TRP A 336 -26.98 -2.34 0.70
CA TRP A 336 -27.81 -1.18 1.06
C TRP A 336 -27.97 -1.02 2.57
N VAL A 337 -28.16 0.24 2.97
CA VAL A 337 -28.64 0.62 4.30
C VAL A 337 -29.92 1.44 4.15
N SER A 338 -30.92 1.12 4.97
CA SER A 338 -32.15 1.89 5.14
C SER A 338 -32.18 2.46 6.55
N TRP A 339 -32.06 3.79 6.66
CA TRP A 339 -32.21 4.49 7.93
C TRP A 339 -33.68 4.64 8.31
N ALA A 340 -34.59 4.66 7.34
CA ALA A 340 -36.02 4.66 7.62
C ALA A 340 -36.50 3.33 8.23
N GLY A 341 -35.93 2.20 7.78
CA GLY A 341 -36.25 0.86 8.28
C GLY A 341 -35.22 0.29 9.27
N SER A 342 -34.24 1.09 9.69
CA SER A 342 -33.12 0.69 10.56
C SER A 342 -32.56 -0.69 10.23
N THR A 343 -32.28 -0.93 8.95
CA THR A 343 -31.83 -2.24 8.44
C THR A 343 -30.74 -2.03 7.39
N ALA A 344 -29.70 -2.86 7.42
CA ALA A 344 -28.73 -2.98 6.35
C ALA A 344 -28.73 -4.41 5.80
N TYR A 345 -28.50 -4.54 4.50
CA TYR A 345 -28.39 -5.81 3.82
C TYR A 345 -27.26 -5.76 2.82
N LEU A 346 -26.28 -6.64 2.97
CA LEU A 346 -25.07 -6.65 2.15
C LEU A 346 -24.59 -8.06 1.82
N SER A 347 -23.78 -8.15 0.78
CA SER A 347 -23.00 -9.32 0.39
C SER A 347 -21.53 -9.02 0.68
N VAL A 348 -20.86 -9.90 1.44
CA VAL A 348 -19.43 -9.83 1.76
C VAL A 348 -18.70 -10.98 1.10
N VAL A 349 -17.60 -10.70 0.43
CA VAL A 349 -16.67 -11.67 -0.15
C VAL A 349 -15.31 -11.50 0.52
N GLU A 350 -14.63 -12.62 0.74
CA GLU A 350 -13.25 -12.65 1.24
C GLU A 350 -12.31 -12.92 0.06
N GLY A 351 -11.27 -12.10 -0.10
CA GLY A 351 -10.38 -12.16 -1.26
C GLY A 351 -9.73 -13.53 -1.48
N ASP A 352 -9.43 -14.27 -0.41
CA ASP A 352 -8.81 -15.60 -0.46
C ASP A 352 -9.83 -16.73 -0.73
N ASN A 353 -11.14 -16.45 -0.77
CA ASN A 353 -12.19 -17.44 -1.05
C ASN A 353 -13.30 -16.88 -1.94
N PRO A 354 -13.00 -16.55 -3.22
CA PRO A 354 -13.96 -15.91 -4.11
C PRO A 354 -15.16 -16.79 -4.46
N GLY A 355 -15.13 -18.09 -4.21
CA GLY A 355 -16.22 -19.03 -4.50
C GLY A 355 -17.40 -18.97 -3.53
N ARG A 356 -17.28 -18.22 -2.42
CA ARG A 356 -18.33 -18.06 -1.41
C ARG A 356 -18.52 -16.59 -1.06
N ARG A 357 -19.75 -16.25 -0.70
CA ARG A 357 -20.11 -14.95 -0.14
C ARG A 357 -20.97 -15.10 1.10
N THR A 358 -20.83 -14.17 2.03
CA THR A 358 -21.67 -14.09 3.22
C THR A 358 -22.68 -12.99 3.03
N LEU A 359 -23.97 -13.36 3.03
CA LEU A 359 -25.06 -12.41 3.08
C LEU A 359 -25.25 -11.98 4.54
N VAL A 360 -25.25 -10.68 4.79
CA VAL A 360 -25.37 -10.11 6.14
C VAL A 360 -26.59 -9.20 6.17
N ARG A 361 -27.52 -9.49 7.09
CA ARG A 361 -28.65 -8.61 7.44
C ARG A 361 -28.40 -8.04 8.83
N ALA A 362 -28.19 -6.73 8.93
CA ALA A 362 -27.98 -6.03 10.18
C ALA A 362 -29.19 -5.16 10.55
N ARG A 363 -29.49 -5.12 11.84
CA ARG A 363 -30.39 -4.19 12.53
C ARG A 363 -29.65 -3.68 13.77
N PRO A 364 -30.08 -2.57 14.40
CA PRO A 364 -29.48 -2.12 15.65
C PRO A 364 -29.32 -3.25 16.67
N GLY A 365 -28.07 -3.53 17.06
CA GLY A 365 -27.67 -4.56 18.01
C GLY A 365 -27.88 -6.02 17.57
N ARG A 366 -28.29 -6.28 16.32
CA ARG A 366 -28.60 -7.64 15.84
C ARG A 366 -28.18 -7.87 14.40
N VAL A 367 -27.37 -8.90 14.15
CA VAL A 367 -26.89 -9.28 12.83
C VAL A 367 -27.16 -10.76 12.55
N ALA A 368 -27.73 -11.03 11.38
CA ALA A 368 -27.93 -12.38 10.85
C ALA A 368 -27.04 -12.60 9.63
N ARG A 369 -26.49 -13.82 9.48
CA ARG A 369 -25.59 -14.19 8.39
C ARG A 369 -26.07 -15.44 7.68
N LEU A 370 -25.78 -15.53 6.38
CA LEU A 370 -25.96 -16.74 5.59
C LEU A 370 -24.82 -16.85 4.57
N VAL A 371 -24.03 -17.92 4.63
CA VAL A 371 -23.02 -18.22 3.62
C VAL A 371 -23.69 -18.88 2.43
N VAL A 372 -23.44 -18.35 1.24
CA VAL A 372 -23.98 -18.86 -0.03
C VAL A 372 -22.85 -18.94 -1.07
N PRO A 373 -23.01 -19.71 -2.15
CA PRO A 373 -22.11 -19.63 -3.28
C PRO A 373 -21.99 -18.19 -3.79
N ALA A 374 -20.79 -17.78 -4.17
CA ALA A 374 -20.62 -16.52 -4.87
C ALA A 374 -21.33 -16.61 -6.22
N GLY A 375 -22.11 -15.58 -6.56
CA GLY A 375 -22.73 -15.44 -7.88
C GLY A 375 -22.13 -14.26 -8.62
N ASP A 376 -22.59 -14.03 -9.86
CA ASP A 376 -22.02 -12.98 -10.72
C ASP A 376 -22.34 -11.55 -10.25
N ALA A 377 -23.44 -11.38 -9.49
CA ALA A 377 -23.83 -10.09 -8.94
C ALA A 377 -23.08 -9.79 -7.63
N ALA A 378 -22.43 -8.62 -7.57
CA ALA A 378 -21.78 -8.14 -6.35
C ALA A 378 -22.80 -7.89 -5.22
N ASP A 379 -23.93 -7.27 -5.58
CA ASP A 379 -25.01 -6.94 -4.66
C ASP A 379 -25.71 -8.20 -4.12
N PRO A 380 -26.27 -8.13 -2.90
CA PRO A 380 -27.00 -9.25 -2.34
C PRO A 380 -28.35 -9.45 -3.07
N PRO A 381 -28.82 -10.69 -3.23
CA PRO A 381 -29.99 -11.00 -4.03
C PRO A 381 -31.28 -10.43 -3.44
N LEU A 382 -32.18 -10.00 -4.31
CA LEU A 382 -33.54 -9.57 -3.95
C LEU A 382 -34.57 -10.45 -4.69
N PRO A 383 -35.54 -11.06 -3.98
CA PRO A 383 -35.72 -11.05 -2.53
C PRO A 383 -34.60 -11.81 -1.79
N ALA A 384 -34.43 -11.49 -0.50
CA ALA A 384 -33.42 -12.14 0.33
C ALA A 384 -33.76 -13.64 0.56
N PRO A 385 -32.76 -14.54 0.63
CA PRO A 385 -33.02 -15.97 0.83
C PRO A 385 -33.71 -16.26 2.17
N ASP A 386 -34.66 -17.19 2.17
CA ASP A 386 -35.44 -17.61 3.34
C ASP A 386 -34.59 -17.92 4.57
N GLY A 387 -33.46 -18.61 4.37
CA GLY A 387 -32.53 -18.95 5.46
C GLY A 387 -32.02 -17.71 6.20
N LEU A 388 -31.76 -16.61 5.49
CA LEU A 388 -31.31 -15.36 6.09
C LEU A 388 -32.47 -14.62 6.76
N VAL A 389 -33.66 -14.64 6.16
CA VAL A 389 -34.85 -13.98 6.71
C VAL A 389 -35.23 -14.60 8.06
N ARG A 390 -35.19 -15.93 8.16
CA ARG A 390 -35.53 -16.72 9.36
C ARG A 390 -34.41 -16.76 10.40
N ALA A 391 -33.17 -16.46 10.03
CA ALA A 391 -32.04 -16.47 10.95
C ALA A 391 -32.22 -15.44 12.09
N SER A 392 -32.11 -15.93 13.33
CA SER A 392 -32.07 -15.10 14.53
C SER A 392 -30.83 -14.21 14.51
N GLY A 393 -31.03 -12.89 14.61
CA GLY A 393 -29.92 -11.96 14.71
C GLY A 393 -29.18 -12.11 16.04
N GLN A 394 -27.84 -12.11 15.98
CA GLN A 394 -26.93 -12.17 17.13
C GLN A 394 -26.26 -10.80 17.33
N PRO A 395 -25.74 -10.48 18.53
CA PRO A 395 -25.00 -9.24 18.74
C PRO A 395 -23.80 -9.15 17.78
N PRO A 396 -23.41 -7.93 17.33
CA PRO A 396 -22.23 -7.73 16.49
C PRO A 396 -20.97 -8.36 17.11
N ARG A 397 -20.28 -9.21 16.34
CA ARG A 397 -19.11 -9.97 16.80
C ARG A 397 -17.79 -9.48 16.20
N ASP A 398 -17.83 -8.93 14.99
CA ASP A 398 -16.64 -8.45 14.29
C ASP A 398 -16.73 -6.97 13.93
N ASP A 399 -15.63 -6.42 13.43
CA ASP A 399 -15.52 -5.00 13.10
C ASP A 399 -16.45 -4.56 11.97
N VAL A 400 -16.75 -5.44 11.01
CA VAL A 400 -17.70 -5.15 9.92
C VAL A 400 -19.11 -4.99 10.50
N GLU A 401 -19.52 -5.91 11.36
CA GLU A 401 -20.82 -5.83 12.03
C GLU A 401 -20.94 -4.63 12.97
N ARG A 402 -19.88 -4.31 13.70
CA ARG A 402 -19.83 -3.09 14.54
C ARG A 402 -19.89 -1.82 13.71
N LEU A 403 -19.25 -1.80 12.54
CA LEU A 403 -19.30 -0.68 11.61
C LEU A 403 -20.70 -0.50 11.01
N LEU A 404 -21.39 -1.59 10.67
CA LEU A 404 -22.78 -1.58 10.22
C LEU A 404 -23.73 -1.13 11.34
N ASP A 405 -23.54 -1.64 12.55
CA ASP A 405 -24.30 -1.23 13.73
C ASP A 405 -24.12 0.27 14.00
N ALA A 406 -22.90 0.80 13.91
CA ALA A 406 -22.64 2.23 14.03
C ALA A 406 -23.32 3.06 12.92
N ALA A 407 -23.36 2.56 11.69
CA ALA A 407 -24.06 3.18 10.58
C ALA A 407 -25.58 3.25 10.79
N LEU A 408 -26.16 2.24 11.45
CA LEU A 408 -27.58 2.12 11.76
C LEU A 408 -27.97 2.92 13.01
N LEU A 409 -27.19 2.85 14.10
CA LEU A 409 -27.47 3.48 15.39
C LEU A 409 -27.54 5.00 15.31
N ARG A 410 -26.78 5.64 14.41
CA ARG A 410 -26.88 7.09 14.19
C ARG A 410 -28.14 7.53 13.44
N GLY A 411 -28.96 6.61 12.93
CA GLY A 411 -30.33 6.93 12.51
C GLY A 411 -31.32 7.02 13.67
N GLY A 412 -30.97 6.44 14.84
CA GLY A 412 -31.91 6.11 15.92
C GLY A 412 -31.91 7.02 17.16
N ASP A 413 -30.83 7.72 17.49
CA ASP A 413 -30.78 8.44 18.78
C ASP A 413 -30.06 9.80 18.78
N ALA A 414 -30.67 10.77 19.48
CA ALA A 414 -30.36 12.20 19.45
C ALA A 414 -29.24 12.65 20.41
N THR A 415 -28.61 11.72 21.14
CA THR A 415 -27.57 12.02 22.13
C THR A 415 -26.18 12.13 21.50
N VAL A 416 -26.03 13.05 20.54
CA VAL A 416 -24.74 13.42 19.93
C VAL A 416 -24.05 14.55 20.71
N ALA A 417 -24.82 15.33 21.48
CA ALA A 417 -24.39 16.61 22.05
C ALA A 417 -23.20 16.55 23.04
N ALA A 418 -22.84 15.38 23.58
CA ALA A 418 -21.75 15.24 24.55
C ALA A 418 -20.58 14.36 24.10
N THR A 419 -20.54 13.92 22.83
CA THR A 419 -19.46 13.02 22.39
C THR A 419 -18.24 13.84 21.95
N PRO A 420 -17.05 13.62 22.52
CA PRO A 420 -15.84 14.29 22.07
C PRO A 420 -15.59 13.96 20.59
N ALA A 421 -15.55 15.01 19.78
CA ALA A 421 -15.36 14.93 18.34
C ALA A 421 -14.36 16.00 17.89
N VAL A 422 -13.51 15.62 16.94
CA VAL A 422 -12.47 16.49 16.37
C VAL A 422 -12.51 16.42 14.85
N ARG A 423 -12.25 17.53 14.17
CA ARG A 423 -12.01 17.51 12.73
C ARG A 423 -10.56 17.17 12.48
N ILE A 424 -10.32 16.14 11.68
CA ILE A 424 -8.99 15.67 11.32
C ILE A 424 -8.46 16.45 10.11
N ARG A 425 -9.25 16.51 9.04
CA ARG A 425 -8.90 17.14 7.76
C ARG A 425 -10.13 17.35 6.88
N ASP A 426 -9.99 18.13 5.82
CA ASP A 426 -10.83 18.00 4.62
C ASP A 426 -10.26 16.93 3.68
N ASP A 427 -11.14 16.33 2.90
CA ASP A 427 -10.78 15.31 1.92
C ASP A 427 -11.75 15.33 0.74
N ARG A 428 -11.58 14.37 -0.19
CA ARG A 428 -12.49 14.14 -1.31
C ARG A 428 -12.96 12.69 -1.40
N VAL A 429 -14.26 12.51 -1.64
CA VAL A 429 -14.88 11.21 -1.98
C VAL A 429 -15.78 11.42 -3.18
N ALA A 430 -15.57 10.66 -4.26
CA ALA A 430 -16.31 10.80 -5.52
C ALA A 430 -16.49 12.27 -5.96
N ASP A 431 -15.36 12.99 -6.05
CA ASP A 431 -15.24 14.42 -6.37
C ASP A 431 -15.91 15.42 -5.43
N ARG A 432 -16.53 14.95 -4.33
CA ARG A 432 -17.15 15.82 -3.31
C ARG A 432 -16.17 16.12 -2.19
N THR A 433 -16.06 17.39 -1.83
CA THR A 433 -15.35 17.81 -0.63
C THR A 433 -16.12 17.36 0.62
N VAL A 434 -15.39 16.74 1.54
CA VAL A 434 -15.93 16.24 2.81
C VAL A 434 -15.04 16.67 3.97
N ASP A 435 -15.63 16.83 5.15
CA ASP A 435 -14.88 16.96 6.39
C ASP A 435 -14.78 15.59 7.06
N VAL A 436 -13.57 15.20 7.44
CA VAL A 436 -13.30 13.98 8.19
C VAL A 436 -13.35 14.30 9.68
N ILE A 437 -14.42 13.85 10.34
CA ILE A 437 -14.69 14.10 11.74
C ILE A 437 -14.52 12.79 12.51
N GLU A 438 -13.57 12.77 13.44
CA GLU A 438 -13.33 11.63 14.32
C GLU A 438 -14.10 11.78 15.63
N VAL A 439 -14.74 10.69 16.04
CA VAL A 439 -15.61 10.62 17.21
C VAL A 439 -15.09 9.49 18.12
N ARG A 440 -14.83 9.81 19.39
CA ARG A 440 -14.28 8.86 20.41
C ARG A 440 -12.98 8.15 20.02
N GLY A 441 -12.19 8.69 19.10
CA GLY A 441 -10.92 8.08 18.70
C GLY A 441 -11.04 6.79 17.87
N ARG A 442 -12.26 6.41 17.45
CA ARG A 442 -12.54 5.11 16.84
C ARG A 442 -13.46 5.14 15.62
N LEU A 443 -14.28 6.18 15.46
CA LEU A 443 -15.23 6.28 14.36
C LEU A 443 -14.98 7.56 13.58
N ARG A 444 -14.86 7.49 12.26
CA ARG A 444 -14.71 8.67 11.38
C ARG A 444 -15.89 8.82 10.45
N TRP A 445 -16.49 10.00 10.50
CA TRP A 445 -17.53 10.43 9.57
C TRP A 445 -16.93 11.33 8.51
N TRP A 446 -17.14 10.98 7.26
CA TRP A 446 -16.77 11.80 6.11
C TRP A 446 -18.03 12.49 5.62
N ILE A 447 -18.25 13.72 6.08
CA ILE A 447 -19.51 14.45 5.89
C ILE A 447 -19.31 15.53 4.84
N ASP A 448 -20.15 15.54 3.81
CA ASP A 448 -20.12 16.58 2.79
C ASP A 448 -20.66 17.93 3.32
N ARG A 449 -20.59 18.97 2.49
CA ARG A 449 -21.11 20.30 2.83
C ARG A 449 -22.62 20.32 3.03
N ASN A 450 -23.36 19.38 2.45
CA ASN A 450 -24.81 19.23 2.64
C ASN A 450 -25.16 18.50 3.95
N GLY A 451 -24.17 18.00 4.68
CA GLY A 451 -24.35 17.29 5.93
C GLY A 451 -24.72 15.81 5.75
N LEU A 452 -24.52 15.25 4.55
CA LEU A 452 -24.72 13.83 4.28
C LEU A 452 -23.38 13.08 4.35
N PRO A 453 -23.35 11.87 4.93
CA PRO A 453 -22.13 11.09 4.96
C PRO A 453 -21.87 10.44 3.61
N ARG A 454 -20.59 10.43 3.22
CA ARG A 454 -20.08 9.77 2.00
C ARG A 454 -19.22 8.56 2.34
N ARG A 455 -18.64 8.54 3.54
CA ARG A 455 -17.88 7.43 4.08
C ARG A 455 -18.02 7.38 5.59
N LEU A 456 -18.05 6.17 6.13
CA LEU A 456 -17.94 5.87 7.55
C LEU A 456 -16.76 4.92 7.74
N GLU A 457 -15.87 5.22 8.68
CA GLU A 457 -14.74 4.35 8.99
C GLU A 457 -14.75 3.98 10.46
N LEU A 458 -14.46 2.71 10.76
CA LEU A 458 -14.30 2.19 12.12
C LEU A 458 -12.87 1.69 12.30
N ARG A 459 -12.21 2.16 13.37
CA ARG A 459 -10.93 1.64 13.80
C ARG A 459 -11.14 0.28 14.45
N THR A 460 -10.57 -0.75 13.84
CA THR A 460 -10.59 -2.13 14.32
C THR A 460 -9.73 -2.30 15.56
N GLU A 461 -9.90 -3.43 16.24
CA GLU A 461 -9.02 -3.83 17.35
C GLU A 461 -7.56 -3.97 16.91
N ARG A 462 -7.33 -4.28 15.62
CA ARG A 462 -6.01 -4.41 14.99
C ARG A 462 -5.38 -3.07 14.59
N GLY A 463 -6.02 -1.95 14.93
CA GLY A 463 -5.50 -0.60 14.68
C GLY A 463 -5.63 -0.11 13.23
N VAL A 464 -6.31 -0.86 12.37
CA VAL A 464 -6.63 -0.50 10.98
C VAL A 464 -8.04 0.07 10.85
N TRP A 465 -8.36 0.65 9.71
CA TRP A 465 -9.68 1.22 9.42
C TRP A 465 -10.45 0.32 8.46
N ALA A 466 -11.62 -0.13 8.89
CA ALA A 466 -12.66 -0.69 8.01
C ALA A 466 -13.53 0.47 7.51
N GLN A 467 -13.96 0.41 6.25
CA GLN A 467 -14.61 1.50 5.54
C GLN A 467 -15.95 1.06 4.95
N LEU A 468 -16.96 1.92 5.09
CA LEU A 468 -18.21 1.90 4.36
C LEU A 468 -18.32 3.18 3.53
N ASP A 469 -18.24 3.04 2.22
CA ASP A 469 -18.58 4.11 1.29
C ASP A 469 -20.08 4.15 1.06
N LEU A 470 -20.66 5.35 1.09
CA LEU A 470 -22.10 5.56 1.12
C LEU A 470 -22.52 6.44 -0.07
N THR A 471 -23.52 5.96 -0.80
CA THR A 471 -24.23 6.71 -1.84
C THR A 471 -25.68 6.94 -1.40
N PRO A 472 -25.96 8.01 -0.62
CA PRO A 472 -27.32 8.38 -0.21
C PRO A 472 -28.28 8.48 -1.39
N GLY A 473 -29.44 7.84 -1.26
CA GLY A 473 -30.44 7.76 -2.31
C GLY A 473 -31.58 6.79 -2.00
N ARG A 474 -32.42 6.52 -3.00
CA ARG A 474 -33.48 5.50 -2.86
C ARG A 474 -32.84 4.11 -2.78
N VAL A 475 -33.33 3.30 -1.85
CA VAL A 475 -32.92 1.91 -1.65
C VAL A 475 -34.10 0.97 -1.87
N PRO A 476 -33.86 -0.29 -2.30
CA PRO A 476 -34.91 -1.29 -2.42
C PRO A 476 -35.52 -1.63 -1.06
N ALA A 477 -36.66 -2.33 -1.08
CA ALA A 477 -37.25 -2.87 0.13
C ALA A 477 -36.30 -3.92 0.75
N LEU A 478 -35.72 -3.59 1.90
CA LEU A 478 -34.75 -4.46 2.57
C LEU A 478 -35.45 -5.50 3.44
N PRO A 479 -34.87 -6.71 3.61
CA PRO A 479 -35.49 -7.79 4.34
C PRO A 479 -35.84 -7.38 5.79
N GLY A 480 -37.14 -7.33 6.05
CA GLY A 480 -37.70 -6.99 7.35
C GLY A 480 -37.57 -5.50 7.72
N ALA A 481 -37.50 -4.61 6.74
CA ALA A 481 -37.75 -3.18 6.91
C ALA A 481 -39.26 -2.83 6.95
N GLU A 482 -40.13 -3.78 7.31
CA GLU A 482 -41.57 -3.56 7.37
C GLU A 482 -41.89 -2.39 8.31
N ARG A 483 -42.59 -1.38 7.77
CA ARG A 483 -43.22 -0.33 8.57
C ARG A 483 -44.17 -1.02 9.55
N THR A 484 -43.98 -0.78 10.84
CA THR A 484 -45.04 -0.99 11.82
C THR A 484 -46.21 -0.08 11.43
N VAL A 485 -47.16 -0.62 10.66
CA VAL A 485 -48.46 0.02 10.46
C VAL A 485 -49.14 -0.08 11.81
N ARG A 486 -49.18 1.03 12.55
CA ARG A 486 -49.93 1.15 13.79
C ARG A 486 -51.38 0.85 13.44
N ALA A 487 -51.90 -0.31 13.88
CA ALA A 487 -53.31 -0.64 13.69
C ALA A 487 -54.16 0.52 14.25
N PRO A 488 -55.19 0.99 13.52
CA PRO A 488 -56.04 2.05 14.03
C PRO A 488 -56.64 1.60 15.35
N ALA A 489 -56.47 2.41 16.39
CA ALA A 489 -57.05 2.15 17.70
C ALA A 489 -58.56 1.97 17.52
N ALA A 490 -59.07 0.78 17.83
CA ALA A 490 -60.49 0.56 17.96
C ALA A 490 -60.97 1.46 19.10
N ARG A 491 -61.74 2.50 18.76
CA ARG A 491 -62.50 3.27 19.75
C ARG A 491 -63.48 2.30 20.40
N ARG A 492 -63.36 2.11 21.71
CA ARG A 492 -64.43 1.57 22.56
C ARG A 492 -65.08 2.71 23.29
#